data_AF-A0A7D9HVE3-F1
#
_entry.id   AF-A0A7D9HVE3-F1
#
_cell.length_a   1.000
_cell.length_b   1.000
_cell.length_c   1.000
_cell.angle_alpha   90.00
_cell.angle_beta   90.00
_cell.angle_gamma   90.00
#
_symmetry.space_group_name_H-M   'P 1'
#
loop_
_entity.id
_entity.type
_entity.pdbx_description
1 polymer ?
#
loop_
_entity_poly.entity_id
_entity_poly.type
_entity_poly.pdbx_seq_one_letter_code
_entity_poly.pdbx_strand_id
1 'polypeptide(L)'
;SLSYIFYKLHSEESSSKIDTRSDGDTNGIPPSVLEERSDGRIPLNQWCSCQCCQTELLEGVVEYRCCKEMTPALQIMTFDGSIERISCITQHEDFGPMTHRAVLENVGPLLKDRNGRSYRRRTSQSLNQ
;
A
#
# COMPACT_ATOMS: atom_id res chain seq x y z
N SER A 1 9.91 -1.71 -31.49
CA SER A 1 8.88 -0.81 -30.92
C SER A 1 9.27 -0.46 -29.50
N LEU A 2 8.82 0.68 -28.97
CA LEU A 2 9.12 1.12 -27.60
C LEU A 2 8.63 0.12 -26.53
N SER A 3 7.66 -0.74 -26.87
CA SER A 3 7.19 -1.87 -26.05
C SER A 3 8.27 -2.93 -25.78
N TYR A 4 9.22 -3.16 -26.70
CA TYR A 4 10.30 -4.15 -26.51
C TYR A 4 11.43 -3.64 -25.61
N ILE A 5 11.66 -2.32 -25.58
CA ILE A 5 12.70 -1.70 -24.73
C ILE A 5 12.26 -1.71 -23.27
N PHE A 6 10.97 -1.48 -22.99
CA PHE A 6 10.43 -1.53 -21.63
C PHE A 6 10.44 -2.95 -21.02
N TYR A 7 10.21 -3.97 -21.85
CA TYR A 7 10.30 -5.37 -21.41
C TYR A 7 11.75 -5.83 -21.18
N LYS A 8 12.73 -5.35 -21.97
CA LYS A 8 14.14 -5.74 -21.82
C LYS A 8 14.85 -5.05 -20.64
N LEU A 9 14.45 -3.83 -20.26
CA LEU A 9 15.01 -3.16 -19.07
C LEU A 9 14.58 -3.82 -17.75
N HIS A 10 13.51 -4.61 -17.74
CA HIS A 10 13.08 -5.36 -16.56
C HIS A 10 13.73 -6.75 -16.41
N SER A 11 14.55 -7.22 -17.37
CA SER A 11 14.98 -8.63 -17.41
C SER A 11 16.48 -8.90 -17.23
N GLU A 12 17.40 -7.93 -17.36
CA GLU A 12 18.84 -8.24 -17.44
C GLU A 12 19.74 -7.71 -16.31
N GLU A 13 19.23 -7.04 -15.28
CA GLU A 13 20.09 -6.62 -14.14
C GLU A 13 19.68 -7.28 -12.81
N SER A 14 19.65 -8.62 -12.84
CA SER A 14 19.93 -9.41 -11.64
C SER A 14 21.43 -9.43 -11.40
N SER A 15 21.91 -8.67 -10.41
CA SER A 15 22.99 -9.06 -9.48
C SER A 15 23.65 -7.83 -8.87
N SER A 16 23.03 -7.30 -7.81
CA SER A 16 23.80 -6.67 -6.74
C SER A 16 23.19 -7.06 -5.40
N LYS A 17 24.04 -7.53 -4.49
CA LYS A 17 23.67 -7.75 -3.10
C LYS A 17 23.30 -6.39 -2.52
N ILE A 18 22.01 -6.08 -2.43
CA ILE A 18 21.54 -4.95 -1.65
C ILE A 18 21.52 -5.41 -0.20
N ASP A 19 22.69 -5.38 0.43
CA ASP A 19 22.78 -5.30 1.88
C ASP A 19 22.71 -3.82 2.25
N THR A 20 21.49 -3.31 2.35
CA THR A 20 21.23 -2.09 3.10
C THR A 20 20.03 -2.37 3.99
N ARG A 21 20.26 -2.31 5.30
CA ARG A 21 19.28 -1.87 6.28
C ARG A 21 18.74 -0.52 5.80
N SER A 22 17.77 -0.55 4.89
CA SER A 22 17.12 0.65 4.41
C SER A 22 16.09 1.05 5.45
N ASP A 23 16.56 1.79 6.44
CA ASP A 23 15.76 2.57 7.39
C ASP A 23 15.06 3.77 6.71
N GLY A 24 15.02 3.78 5.37
CA GLY A 24 14.30 4.74 4.56
C GLY A 24 12.88 4.26 4.30
N ASP A 25 11.91 5.07 4.70
CA ASP A 25 10.51 4.87 4.35
C ASP A 25 10.33 4.66 2.83
N THR A 26 9.61 3.59 2.48
CA THR A 26 9.36 3.18 1.09
C THR A 26 8.61 4.25 0.27
N ASN A 27 7.95 5.20 0.94
CA ASN A 27 7.14 6.25 0.30
C ASN A 27 7.64 7.68 0.58
N GLY A 28 8.84 7.84 1.13
CA GLY A 28 9.49 9.16 1.26
C GLY A 28 8.92 10.09 2.34
N ILE A 29 8.08 9.60 3.26
CA ILE A 29 7.66 10.36 4.45
C ILE A 29 8.67 10.08 5.57
N PRO A 30 9.27 11.12 6.17
CA PRO A 30 10.18 10.93 7.30
C PRO A 30 9.48 10.21 8.47
N PRO A 31 10.12 9.23 9.14
CA PRO A 31 9.54 8.54 10.29
C PRO A 31 9.02 9.50 11.38
N SER A 32 9.75 10.59 11.64
CA SER A 32 9.36 11.61 12.61
C SER A 32 8.02 12.29 12.29
N VAL A 33 7.68 12.47 11.01
CA VAL A 33 6.39 13.04 10.60
C VAL A 33 5.25 12.06 10.89
N LEU A 34 5.50 10.76 10.70
CA LEU A 34 4.51 9.73 11.00
C LEU A 34 4.29 9.58 12.50
N GLU A 35 5.36 9.71 13.30
CA GLU A 35 5.26 9.76 14.77
C GLU A 35 4.44 10.97 15.23
N GLU A 36 4.66 12.15 14.65
CA GLU A 36 3.85 13.33 14.96
C GLU A 36 2.37 13.16 14.59
N ARG A 37 2.06 12.46 13.48
CA ARG A 37 0.67 12.11 13.12
C ARG A 37 0.08 11.09 14.09
N SER A 38 0.84 10.06 14.49
CA SER A 38 0.38 9.04 15.43
C SER A 38 0.14 9.59 16.83
N ASP A 39 0.93 10.56 17.25
CA ASP A 39 0.75 11.28 18.52
C ASP A 39 -0.39 12.32 18.46
N GLY A 40 -1.00 12.53 17.29
CA GLY A 40 -2.04 13.53 17.06
C GLY A 40 -1.53 14.99 17.05
N ARG A 41 -0.21 15.20 16.99
CA ARG A 41 0.39 16.55 16.87
C ARG A 41 0.07 17.18 15.52
N ILE A 42 -0.03 16.37 14.46
CA ILE A 42 -0.54 16.78 13.15
C ILE A 42 -1.94 16.15 12.97
N PRO A 43 -3.03 16.94 13.00
CA PRO A 43 -4.38 16.40 12.88
C PRO A 43 -4.66 15.87 11.47
N LEU A 44 -5.58 14.89 11.40
CA LEU A 44 -5.95 14.16 10.17
C LEU A 44 -6.23 15.07 8.96
N ASN A 45 -6.95 16.16 9.17
CA ASN A 45 -7.32 17.10 8.11
C ASN A 45 -6.13 17.86 7.50
N GLN A 46 -4.96 17.89 8.15
CA GLN A 46 -3.76 18.55 7.62
C GLN A 46 -2.96 17.65 6.68
N TRP A 47 -3.07 16.33 6.81
CA TRP A 47 -2.31 15.39 5.98
C TRP A 47 -3.18 14.49 5.09
N CYS A 48 -4.46 14.35 5.38
CA CYS A 48 -5.38 13.62 4.53
C CYS A 48 -5.81 14.45 3.31
N SER A 49 -5.21 14.18 2.16
CA SER A 49 -5.63 14.81 0.89
C SER A 49 -6.87 14.17 0.25
N CYS A 50 -7.19 12.91 0.57
CA CYS A 50 -8.30 12.18 -0.07
C CYS A 50 -9.67 12.40 0.58
N GLN A 51 -9.70 13.00 1.79
CA GLN A 51 -10.89 13.23 2.62
C GLN A 51 -11.62 11.96 3.09
N CYS A 52 -10.98 10.78 2.99
CA CYS A 52 -11.59 9.50 3.37
C CYS A 52 -10.74 8.70 4.37
N CYS A 53 -9.62 9.24 4.86
CA CYS A 53 -8.82 8.57 5.88
C CYS A 53 -9.53 8.61 7.25
N GLN A 54 -9.18 7.64 8.09
CA GLN A 54 -9.67 7.45 9.46
C GLN A 54 -8.51 6.96 10.32
N THR A 55 -8.52 7.27 11.61
CA THR A 55 -7.40 6.95 12.53
C THR A 55 -7.78 5.96 13.62
N GLU A 56 -9.06 5.61 13.74
CA GLU A 56 -9.63 4.84 14.86
C GLU A 56 -9.09 3.40 14.94
N LEU A 57 -8.70 2.82 13.81
CA LEU A 57 -8.23 1.43 13.69
C LEU A 57 -6.74 1.33 13.32
N LEU A 58 -5.99 2.44 13.40
CA LEU A 58 -4.55 2.42 13.11
C LEU A 58 -3.78 2.02 14.37
N GLU A 59 -2.95 0.98 14.26
CA GLU A 59 -2.10 0.48 15.34
C GLU A 59 -0.62 0.83 15.11
N GLY A 60 -0.19 0.92 13.86
CA GLY A 60 1.20 1.16 13.49
C GLY A 60 1.45 2.62 13.08
N VAL A 61 2.56 3.20 13.56
CA VAL A 61 3.02 4.55 13.15
C VAL A 61 3.09 4.68 11.62
N VAL A 62 3.50 3.61 10.93
CA VAL A 62 3.61 3.56 9.46
C VAL A 62 2.25 3.64 8.74
N GLU A 63 1.13 3.47 9.43
CA GLU A 63 -0.21 3.45 8.86
C GLU A 63 -0.85 4.85 8.75
N TYR A 64 -0.27 5.87 9.41
CA TYR A 64 -0.74 7.25 9.42
C TYR A 64 -0.44 7.99 8.09
N ARG A 65 -1.01 7.46 7.00
CA ARG A 65 -0.74 7.86 5.62
C ARG A 65 -2.02 8.00 4.80
N CYS A 66 -2.00 8.96 3.90
CA CYS A 66 -3.05 9.11 2.90
C CYS A 66 -2.79 8.17 1.71
N CYS A 67 -3.84 7.65 1.08
CA CYS A 67 -3.70 6.84 -0.14
C CYS A 67 -3.00 7.60 -1.30
N LYS A 68 -2.99 8.94 -1.27
CA LYS A 68 -2.30 9.78 -2.25
C LYS A 68 -0.79 9.93 -1.96
N GLU A 69 -0.34 9.54 -0.77
CA GLU A 69 1.09 9.48 -0.39
C GLU A 69 1.69 8.08 -0.64
N MET A 70 0.84 7.08 -0.86
CA MET A 70 1.27 5.70 -1.10
C MET A 70 1.61 5.49 -2.58
N THR A 71 2.89 5.29 -2.89
CA THR A 71 3.37 5.13 -4.27
C THR A 71 2.55 4.13 -5.09
N PRO A 72 2.24 2.91 -4.61
CA PRO A 72 1.49 1.94 -5.40
C PRO A 72 0.06 2.41 -5.73
N ALA A 73 -0.64 3.02 -4.76
CA ALA A 73 -2.00 3.50 -4.97
C ALA A 73 -2.02 4.68 -5.95
N LEU A 74 -1.05 5.60 -5.82
CA LEU A 74 -0.90 6.72 -6.74
C LEU A 74 -0.61 6.25 -8.17
N GLN A 75 0.25 5.24 -8.33
CA GLN A 75 0.59 4.66 -9.63
C GLN A 75 -0.63 4.03 -10.31
N ILE A 76 -1.43 3.24 -9.59
CA ILE A 76 -2.67 2.65 -10.14
C ILE A 76 -3.58 3.76 -10.67
N MET A 77 -3.95 4.72 -9.81
CA MET A 77 -4.87 5.80 -10.17
C MET A 77 -4.34 6.70 -11.30
N THR A 78 -3.02 6.87 -11.39
CA THR A 78 -2.40 7.67 -12.45
C THR A 78 -2.40 6.91 -13.78
N PHE A 79 -2.15 5.60 -13.73
CA PHE A 79 -2.03 4.76 -14.92
C PHE A 79 -3.37 4.55 -15.63
N ASP A 80 -4.45 4.30 -14.88
CA ASP A 80 -5.80 4.14 -15.43
C ASP A 80 -6.57 5.47 -15.61
N GLY A 81 -5.98 6.60 -15.18
CA GLY A 81 -6.57 7.93 -15.27
C GLY A 81 -7.70 8.19 -14.26
N SER A 82 -7.98 7.26 -13.34
CA SER A 82 -9.00 7.44 -12.30
C SER A 82 -8.64 8.57 -11.33
N ILE A 83 -7.36 8.97 -11.22
CA ILE A 83 -6.90 10.07 -10.37
C ILE A 83 -7.66 11.39 -10.58
N GLU A 84 -8.20 11.63 -11.79
CA GLU A 84 -8.97 12.82 -12.13
C GLU A 84 -10.44 12.73 -11.69
N ARG A 85 -10.95 11.52 -11.47
CA ARG A 85 -12.38 11.23 -11.21
C ARG A 85 -12.65 10.84 -9.77
N ILE A 86 -11.68 10.21 -9.09
CA ILE A 86 -11.83 9.73 -7.72
C ILE A 86 -10.88 10.45 -6.75
N SER A 87 -11.39 10.77 -5.57
CA SER A 87 -10.60 11.42 -4.52
C SER A 87 -9.80 10.40 -3.70
N CYS A 88 -10.29 9.17 -3.58
CA CYS A 88 -9.73 8.11 -2.74
C CYS A 88 -9.65 6.79 -3.50
N ILE A 89 -8.60 5.99 -3.23
CA ILE A 89 -8.43 4.65 -3.83
C ILE A 89 -9.59 3.70 -3.54
N THR A 90 -10.33 3.92 -2.44
CA THR A 90 -11.49 3.10 -2.08
C THR A 90 -12.68 3.28 -3.02
N GLN A 91 -12.69 4.37 -3.80
CA GLN A 91 -13.71 4.64 -4.82
C GLN A 91 -13.34 4.02 -6.18
N HIS A 92 -12.16 3.41 -6.30
CA HIS A 92 -11.75 2.71 -7.51
C HIS A 92 -12.69 1.54 -7.80
N GLU A 93 -13.03 1.30 -9.07
CA GLU A 93 -14.00 0.27 -9.45
C GLU A 93 -13.57 -1.14 -9.01
N ASP A 94 -12.27 -1.41 -9.00
CA ASP A 94 -11.71 -2.69 -8.54
C ASP A 94 -11.66 -2.85 -7.01
N PHE A 95 -11.79 -1.76 -6.22
CA PHE A 95 -11.64 -1.85 -4.77
C PHE A 95 -12.69 -2.76 -4.13
N GLY A 96 -13.96 -2.62 -4.53
CA GLY A 96 -15.06 -3.44 -4.03
C GLY A 96 -14.88 -4.93 -4.33
N PRO A 97 -14.68 -5.33 -5.60
CA PRO A 97 -14.38 -6.72 -5.96
C PRO A 97 -13.16 -7.29 -5.25
N MET A 98 -12.06 -6.53 -5.14
CA MET A 98 -10.82 -7.00 -4.49
C MET A 98 -10.96 -7.22 -2.98
N THR A 99 -11.83 -6.46 -2.32
CA THR A 99 -12.07 -6.56 -0.87
C THR A 99 -13.20 -7.53 -0.52
N HIS A 100 -13.87 -8.11 -1.53
CA HIS A 100 -14.94 -9.07 -1.30
C HIS A 100 -14.43 -10.33 -0.59
N ARG A 101 -15.17 -10.79 0.43
CA ARG A 101 -14.76 -11.91 1.31
C ARG A 101 -14.33 -13.16 0.53
N ALA A 102 -15.11 -13.57 -0.46
CA ALA A 102 -14.81 -14.76 -1.27
C ALA A 102 -13.49 -14.60 -2.08
N VAL A 103 -13.18 -13.39 -2.54
CA VAL A 103 -11.91 -13.11 -3.23
C VAL A 103 -10.77 -13.24 -2.23
N LEU A 104 -10.87 -12.60 -1.06
CA LEU A 104 -9.85 -12.67 0.00
C LEU A 104 -9.63 -14.10 0.53
N GLU A 105 -10.67 -14.90 0.67
CA GLU A 105 -10.58 -16.32 1.07
C GLU A 105 -9.78 -17.15 0.05
N ASN A 106 -9.99 -16.89 -1.24
CA ASN A 106 -9.32 -17.58 -2.34
C ASN A 106 -7.87 -17.11 -2.54
N VAL A 107 -7.60 -15.80 -2.46
CA VAL A 107 -6.25 -15.26 -2.71
C VAL A 107 -5.36 -15.29 -1.47
N GLY A 108 -5.93 -15.26 -0.27
CA GLY A 108 -5.19 -15.23 1.00
C GLY A 108 -4.10 -16.33 1.13
N PRO A 109 -4.38 -17.60 0.78
CA PRO A 109 -3.35 -18.66 0.77
C PRO A 109 -2.20 -18.44 -0.22
N LEU A 110 -2.44 -17.67 -1.28
CA LEU A 110 -1.45 -17.36 -2.32
C LEU A 110 -0.52 -16.22 -1.89
N LEU A 111 -0.97 -15.33 -0.99
CA LEU A 111 -0.17 -14.22 -0.51
C LEU A 111 1.07 -14.70 0.25
N LYS A 112 2.22 -14.12 -0.09
CA LYS A 112 3.52 -14.38 0.54
C LYS A 112 4.11 -13.08 1.07
N ASP A 113 4.91 -13.19 2.13
CA ASP A 113 5.75 -12.09 2.57
C ASP A 113 6.86 -11.79 1.56
N ARG A 114 7.64 -10.72 1.81
CA ARG A 114 8.78 -10.33 0.95
C ARG A 114 9.86 -11.41 0.84
N ASN A 115 9.89 -12.38 1.76
CA ASN A 115 10.81 -13.51 1.77
C ASN A 115 10.21 -14.77 1.14
N GLY A 116 9.02 -14.67 0.52
CA GLY A 116 8.31 -15.80 -0.09
C GLY A 116 7.61 -16.73 0.90
N ARG A 117 7.55 -16.38 2.19
CA ARG A 117 6.91 -17.21 3.23
C ARG A 117 5.41 -16.98 3.22
N SER A 118 4.65 -18.06 3.36
CA SER A 118 3.20 -17.97 3.55
C SER A 118 2.86 -17.25 4.85
N TYR A 119 1.88 -16.34 4.82
CA TYR A 119 1.34 -15.76 6.04
C TYR A 119 0.69 -16.86 6.89
N ARG A 120 1.12 -16.96 8.16
CA ARG A 120 0.61 -17.97 9.08
C ARG A 120 -0.76 -17.52 9.61
N ARG A 121 -1.81 -18.26 9.26
CA ARG A 121 -3.11 -18.11 9.93
C ARG A 121 -2.93 -18.49 11.40
N ARG A 122 -3.25 -17.60 12.33
CA ARG A 122 -3.35 -17.97 13.75
C ARG A 122 -4.52 -18.94 13.87
N THR A 123 -4.31 -20.09 14.49
CA THR A 123 -5.29 -21.20 14.59
C THR A 123 -6.59 -20.82 15.30
N SER A 124 -6.68 -19.61 15.86
CA SER A 124 -7.77 -19.10 16.69
C SER A 124 -8.37 -17.76 16.22
N GLN A 125 -8.03 -17.26 15.04
CA GLN A 125 -8.74 -16.10 14.47
C GLN A 125 -10.02 -16.59 13.77
N SER A 126 -11.17 -16.08 14.22
CA SER A 126 -12.43 -16.17 13.48
C SER A 126 -12.28 -15.46 12.14
N LEU A 127 -12.98 -15.94 11.12
CA LEU A 127 -13.13 -15.22 9.85
C LEU A 127 -13.49 -13.76 10.14
N ASN A 128 -12.85 -12.82 9.43
CA ASN A 128 -13.30 -11.43 9.41
C ASN A 128 -14.77 -11.46 8.96
N GLN A 129 -15.68 -11.18 9.89
CA GLN A 129 -17.12 -11.08 9.62
C GLN A 129 -17.41 -9.79 8.87
#